data_AF-A0A2W2NHG4-F1
#
_entry.id   AF-A0A2W2NHG4-F1
#
_cell.length_a   1.000
_cell.length_b   1.000
_cell.length_c   1.000
_cell.angle_alpha   90.00
_cell.angle_beta   90.00
_cell.angle_gamma   90.00
#
_symmetry.space_group_name_H-M   'P 1'
#
loop_
_entity.id
_entity.type
_entity.pdbx_description
1 polymer ?
#
loop_
_entity_poly.entity_id
_entity_poly.type
_entity_poly.pdbx_seq_one_letter_code
_entity_poly.pdbx_strand_id
1 'polypeptide(L)' 'MIHEAEQPDITLLIHPFSAGPHVGPSSAFNVISFAEPKALDVVYLEIPFTRLWIEGGDGAAAHDKLFEARSCPA' A
#
# COMPACT_ATOMS: atom_id res chain seq x y z
N MET A 1 8.15 -0.65 -13.58
CA MET A 1 6.96 -0.05 -12.97
C MET A 1 5.67 -0.17 -13.80
N ILE A 2 5.66 -0.02 -15.14
CA ILE A 2 4.40 -0.17 -15.92
C ILE A 2 4.09 -1.64 -16.27
N HIS A 3 5.11 -2.46 -16.55
CA HIS A 3 4.93 -3.87 -16.90
C HIS A 3 4.40 -4.72 -15.73
N GLU A 4 4.72 -4.32 -14.49
CA GLU A 4 4.26 -4.99 -13.28
C GLU A 4 2.75 -4.80 -13.07
N ALA A 5 2.17 -3.71 -13.59
CA ALA A 5 0.72 -3.49 -13.53
C ALA A 5 -0.08 -4.44 -14.43
N GLU A 6 0.57 -5.18 -15.32
CA GLU A 6 -0.06 -6.18 -16.19
C GLU A 6 -0.16 -7.56 -15.51
N GLN A 7 0.48 -7.76 -14.35
CA GLN A 7 0.42 -9.02 -13.62
C GLN A 7 -0.93 -9.17 -12.91
N PRO A 8 -1.56 -10.35 -12.96
CA PRO A 8 -2.90 -10.57 -12.41
C PRO A 8 -2.97 -10.52 -10.88
N ASP A 9 -1.82 -10.67 -10.22
CA ASP A 9 -1.63 -10.67 -8.77
C ASP A 9 -1.13 -9.32 -8.22
N ILE A 10 -1.01 -8.30 -9.08
CA ILE A 10 -0.55 -6.96 -8.70
C ILE A 10 -1.68 -5.95 -8.91
N THR A 11 -1.98 -5.19 -7.85
CA THR A 11 -2.84 -4.01 -7.93
C THR A 11 -1.99 -2.76 -7.70
N LEU A 12 -1.87 -1.91 -8.72
CA LEU A 12 -1.15 -0.64 -8.61
C LEU A 12 -2.11 0.50 -8.25
N LEU A 13 -1.92 1.06 -7.07
CA LEU A 13 -2.71 2.17 -6.55
C LEU A 13 -1.93 3.49 -6.71
N ILE A 14 -2.43 4.39 -7.56
CA ILE A 14 -1.76 5.64 -7.92
C ILE A 14 -2.56 6.84 -7.40
N HIS A 15 -1.93 7.67 -6.56
CA HIS A 15 -2.50 8.96 -6.19
C HIS A 15 -2.01 10.04 -7.18
N PRO A 16 -2.90 10.76 -7.88
CA PRO A 16 -2.47 11.73 -8.88
C PRO A 16 -1.79 12.92 -8.22
N PHE A 17 -0.77 13.47 -8.89
CA PHE A 17 -0.04 14.64 -8.41
C PHE A 17 -0.95 15.87 -8.22
N SER A 18 -1.98 16.01 -9.05
CA SER A 18 -2.94 17.12 -9.00
C SER A 18 -3.84 17.11 -7.76
N ALA A 19 -3.95 16.00 -7.04
CA ALA A 19 -4.77 15.92 -5.83
C ALA A 19 -4.10 16.53 -4.58
N GLY A 20 -2.91 17.13 -4.74
CA GLY A 20 -2.25 17.91 -3.70
C GLY A 20 -1.68 17.07 -2.55
N PRO A 21 -1.34 17.71 -1.42
CA PRO A 21 -0.81 17.01 -0.25
C PRO A 21 -1.78 15.94 0.24
N HIS A 22 -1.29 14.72 0.42
CA HIS A 22 -2.05 13.62 1.00
C HIS A 22 -1.44 13.17 2.32
N VAL A 23 -2.30 12.73 3.22
CA VAL A 23 -1.87 12.08 4.46
C VAL A 23 -1.42 10.68 4.06
N GLY A 24 -0.12 10.42 4.17
CA GLY A 24 0.49 9.17 3.75
C GLY A 24 2.01 9.25 3.85
N PRO A 25 2.71 8.11 3.72
CA PRO A 25 4.16 8.10 3.78
C PRO A 25 4.75 8.95 2.65
N SER A 26 5.91 9.56 2.92
CA SER A 26 6.70 10.31 1.93
C SER A 26 7.26 9.45 0.79
N SER A 27 6.86 8.17 0.73
CA SER A 27 7.32 7.14 -0.19
C SER A 27 6.22 6.13 -0.45
N ALA A 28 6.37 5.36 -1.52
CA ALA A 28 5.53 4.20 -1.77
C ALA A 28 5.71 3.12 -0.68
N PHE A 29 4.70 2.29 -0.50
CA PHE A 29 4.73 1.06 0.28
C PHE A 29 3.98 -0.03 -0.49
N ASN A 30 4.21 -1.29 -0.12
CA ASN A 30 3.53 -2.44 -0.70
C ASN A 30 2.79 -3.17 0.41
N VAL A 31 1.55 -3.58 0.13
CA VAL A 31 0.80 -4.53 0.97
C VAL A 31 0.86 -5.87 0.26
N ILE A 32 1.36 -6.89 0.96
CA ILE A 32 1.55 -8.24 0.44
C ILE A 32 0.57 -9.15 1.16
N SER A 33 -0.37 -9.70 0.39
CA SER A 33 -1.40 -10.61 0.87
C SER A 33 -1.14 -12.03 0.41
N PHE A 34 -1.68 -13.00 1.14
CA PHE A 34 -1.47 -14.42 0.92
C PHE A 34 -2.80 -15.13 0.75
N ALA A 35 -2.84 -16.14 -0.13
CA ALA A 35 -4.08 -16.88 -0.41
C ALA A 35 -4.46 -17.84 0.73
N GLU A 36 -3.51 -18.19 1.57
CA GLU A 36 -3.68 -19.09 2.70
C GLU A 36 -4.65 -18.51 3.74
N PRO A 37 -5.68 -19.26 4.15
CA PRO A 37 -6.61 -18.81 5.18
C PRO A 37 -5.87 -18.44 6.47
N LYS A 38 -6.20 -17.27 7.03
CA LYS A 38 -5.60 -16.68 8.25
C LYS A 38 -4.15 -16.22 8.10
N ALA A 39 -3.56 -16.26 6.91
CA ALA A 39 -2.32 -15.55 6.67
C ALA A 39 -2.54 -14.04 6.84
N LEU A 40 -1.55 -13.39 7.45
CA LEU A 40 -1.61 -11.96 7.73
C LEU A 40 -0.96 -11.19 6.60
N ASP A 41 -1.55 -10.07 6.22
CA ASP A 41 -0.95 -9.14 5.29
C ASP A 41 0.33 -8.55 5.86
N VAL A 42 1.29 -8.25 4.98
CA VAL A 42 2.57 -7.69 5.37
C VAL A 42 2.81 -6.40 4.60
N VAL A 43 3.22 -5.36 5.32
CA VAL A 43 3.63 -4.10 4.68
C VAL A 43 5.12 -4.08 4.52
N TYR A 44 5.57 -3.84 3.29
CA TYR A 44 6.95 -3.53 2.96
C TYR A 44 7.12 -2.06 2.58
N LEU A 45 8.04 -1.39 3.27
CA LEU A 45 8.40 0.00 3.05
C LEU A 45 9.91 0.13 3.04
N GLU A 46 10.45 0.80 2.01
CA GLU A 46 11.85 1.18 1.94
C GLU A 46 11.96 2.69 1.72
N ILE A 47 12.70 3.35 2.61
CA ILE A 47 13.07 4.76 2.52
C ILE A 47 14.59 4.89 2.67
N PRO A 48 15.21 6.02 2.29
CA PRO A 48 16.66 6.12 2.09
C PRO A 48 17.57 5.62 3.23
N PHE A 49 17.07 5.51 4.46
CA PHE A 49 17.82 5.05 5.62
C PHE A 49 17.14 3.95 6.45
N THR A 50 15.98 3.42 6.01
CA THR A 50 15.33 2.32 6.74
C THR A 50 14.51 1.43 5.81
N ARG A 51 14.40 0.17 6.22
CA ARG A 51 13.52 -0.84 5.65
C ARG A 51 12.64 -1.34 6.77
N LEU A 52 11.34 -1.33 6.54
CA LEU A 52 10.36 -1.75 7.53
C LEU A 52 9.51 -2.89 6.97
N TRP A 53 9.36 -3.90 7.82
CA TRP A 53 8.41 -5.00 7.67
C TRP A 53 7.40 -4.87 8.79
N ILE A 54 6.13 -4.67 8.43
CA ILE A 54 5.04 -4.62 9.41
C ILE A 54 4.16 -5.83 9.17
N GLU A 55 4.08 -6.71 10.16
CA GLU A 55 3.31 -7.95 10.09
C GLU A 55 1.90 -7.73 10.65
N GLY A 56 0.89 -7.84 9.80
CA GLY A 56 -0.51 -8.04 10.16
C GLY A 56 -1.17 -6.99 11.06
N GLY A 57 -2.37 -7.37 11.51
CA GLY A 57 -3.15 -6.64 12.51
C GLY A 57 -3.45 -5.18 12.14
N ASP A 58 -3.46 -4.32 13.16
CA ASP A 58 -3.76 -2.89 13.00
C ASP A 58 -2.73 -2.16 12.13
N GLY A 59 -1.50 -2.67 12.08
CA GLY A 59 -0.41 -2.11 11.29
C GLY A 59 -0.68 -2.21 9.80
N ALA A 60 -0.91 -3.43 9.28
CA ALA A 60 -1.25 -3.63 7.88
C ALA A 60 -2.60 -2.98 7.51
N ALA A 61 -3.63 -3.17 8.34
CA ALA A 61 -4.96 -2.62 8.10
C ALA A 61 -4.99 -1.08 8.07
N ALA A 62 -4.09 -0.39 8.76
CA ALA A 62 -3.97 1.07 8.68
C ALA A 62 -3.43 1.54 7.32
N HIS A 63 -2.57 0.74 6.66
CA HIS A 63 -1.99 1.08 5.36
C HIS A 63 -3.00 0.93 4.22
N ASP A 64 -3.87 -0.07 4.28
CA ASP A 64 -4.98 -0.22 3.32
C ASP A 64 -5.92 1.00 3.36
N LYS A 65 -6.26 1.45 4.59
CA LYS A 65 -7.16 2.59 4.80
C LYS A 65 -6.63 3.92 4.27
N LEU A 66 -5.32 4.08 4.13
CA LEU A 66 -4.73 5.29 3.54
C LEU A 66 -5.21 5.50 2.10
N PHE A 67 -5.49 4.42 1.38
CA PHE A 67 -5.97 4.49 0.00
C PHE A 67 -7.50 4.51 -0.09
N GLU A 68 -8.19 3.70 0.72
CA GLU A 68 -9.67 3.64 0.70
C GLU A 68 -10.34 4.95 1.14
N ALA A 69 -9.76 5.68 2.10
CA ALA A 69 -10.35 6.91 2.63
C ALA A 69 -10.47 8.05 1.59
N ARG A 70 -9.90 7.89 0.38
CA ARG A 70 -9.88 8.92 -0.68
C ARG A 70 -10.43 8.47 -2.03
N SER A 71 -10.91 7.23 -2.17
CA SER A 71 -11.53 6.72 -3.40
C SER A 71 -13.03 7.03 -3.52
N CYS A 72 -13.66 7.60 -2.48
CA CYS A 72 -15.02 8.11 -2.53
C CYS A 72 -15.03 9.61 -2.92
N PRO A 73 -15.71 10.03 -4.01
CA PRO A 73 -15.87 11.44 -4.31
C PRO A 73 -16.79 12.09 -3.26
N ALA A 74 -16.37 13.24 -2.73
CA ALA A 74 -17.24 14.13 -1.96
C ALA A 74 -18.37 14.72 -2.82
#